data_AF-A0A1C5U0E0-F1
#
_entry.id   AF-A0A1C5U0E0-F1
#
_cell.length_a   1.000
_cell.length_b   1.000
_cell.length_c   1.000
_cell.angle_alpha   90.00
_cell.angle_beta   90.00
_cell.angle_gamma   90.00
#
_symmetry.space_group_name_H-M   'P 1'
#
loop_
_entity.id
_entity.type
_entity.pdbx_description
1 polymer ?
#
loop_
_entity_poly.entity_id
_entity_poly.type
_entity_poly.pdbx_seq_one_letter_code
_entity_poly.pdbx_strand_id
1 'polypeptide(L)'
;MTGIYNPIREASRKRYESLNDETKYRLKKLENIYDSIYQPKLIKRKRPKLCRGDVFVTNLFDDTYYYGVVLNAGIDVHPLGSNLVCVCLIRKYSRGTGATDFLQVKSLKTEDILIKPCIVSRAYWSNGFFYNTGENINGSIDIDYGFYRNHYKAYVNEYGALIDHTPELKQSFGIVTMTGIGSMLRYELIIDDSFMEEEDRGAFRRYIAEAVSYVPPQKEPSEFDKSIAPFEFEKEHGRRYCVTLEDFEKLRYIFTWKDSDIEGNGYEWEEVMKLFVKDRFSDIRKRIKFDSEAGMFYMYCSDGDMLQEVISRFVEELKATGLKEYVEKIDFETL
;
A
#
# COMPACT_ATOMS: atom_id res chain seq x y z
N MET A 1 -21.50 12.56 13.38
CA MET A 1 -20.30 12.59 12.53
C MET A 1 -20.72 12.63 11.07
N THR A 2 -20.68 13.80 10.44
CA THR A 2 -20.85 13.97 8.99
C THR A 2 -19.57 13.50 8.30
N GLY A 3 -19.54 12.24 7.84
CA GLY A 3 -18.42 11.71 7.08
C GLY A 3 -18.13 12.60 5.86
N ILE A 4 -16.87 12.97 5.67
CA ILE A 4 -16.41 13.76 4.52
C ILE A 4 -16.79 12.98 3.25
N TYR A 5 -17.72 13.53 2.46
CA TYR A 5 -18.17 12.93 1.21
C TYR A 5 -16.98 12.73 0.26
N ASN A 6 -16.78 11.48 -0.18
CA ASN A 6 -15.79 11.10 -1.18
C ASN A 6 -16.50 10.32 -2.30
N PRO A 7 -16.59 10.87 -3.54
CA PRO A 7 -17.32 10.27 -4.64
C PRO A 7 -16.72 8.93 -5.09
N ILE A 8 -15.41 8.71 -4.93
CA ILE A 8 -14.76 7.44 -5.24
C ILE A 8 -15.20 6.37 -4.25
N ARG A 9 -15.16 6.67 -2.94
CA ARG A 9 -15.57 5.75 -1.88
C ARG A 9 -17.06 5.40 -2.01
N GLU A 10 -17.90 6.39 -2.30
CA GLU A 10 -19.33 6.20 -2.52
C GLU A 10 -19.62 5.34 -3.76
N ALA A 11 -18.90 5.56 -4.87
CA ALA A 11 -19.03 4.73 -6.07
C ALA A 11 -18.61 3.28 -5.79
N SER A 12 -17.50 3.06 -5.07
CA SER A 12 -17.05 1.73 -4.66
C SER A 12 -18.07 1.04 -3.75
N ARG A 13 -18.63 1.76 -2.78
CA ARG A 13 -19.69 1.24 -1.90
C ARG A 13 -20.93 0.81 -2.68
N LYS A 14 -21.44 1.68 -3.56
CA LYS A 14 -22.60 1.37 -4.41
C LYS A 14 -22.36 0.16 -5.33
N ARG A 15 -21.17 0.09 -5.94
CA ARG A 15 -20.78 -1.05 -6.76
C ARG A 15 -20.80 -2.34 -5.92
N TYR A 16 -20.16 -2.34 -4.75
CA TYR A 16 -20.15 -3.49 -3.85
C TYR A 16 -21.57 -3.92 -3.43
N GLU A 17 -22.42 -2.96 -3.08
CA GLU A 17 -23.82 -3.20 -2.68
C GLU A 17 -24.65 -3.85 -3.80
N SER A 18 -24.38 -3.53 -5.07
CA SER A 18 -25.06 -4.12 -6.23
C SER A 18 -24.63 -5.56 -6.57
N LEU A 19 -23.56 -6.07 -5.97
CA LEU A 19 -23.09 -7.43 -6.22
C LEU A 19 -24.00 -8.47 -5.55
N ASN A 20 -24.03 -9.68 -6.11
CA ASN A 20 -24.71 -10.81 -5.48
C ASN A 20 -23.98 -11.26 -4.20
N ASP A 21 -24.68 -12.02 -3.35
CA ASP A 21 -24.17 -12.42 -2.04
C ASP A 21 -22.95 -13.35 -2.12
N GLU A 22 -22.86 -14.19 -3.14
CA GLU A 22 -21.72 -15.09 -3.36
C GLU A 22 -20.45 -14.30 -3.68
N THR A 23 -20.54 -13.32 -4.59
CA THR A 23 -19.43 -12.43 -4.93
C THR A 23 -19.01 -11.61 -3.70
N LYS A 24 -19.95 -11.03 -2.95
CA LYS A 24 -19.64 -10.30 -1.70
C LYS A 24 -18.92 -11.18 -0.69
N TYR A 25 -19.39 -12.41 -0.50
CA TYR A 25 -18.76 -13.39 0.40
C TYR A 25 -17.33 -13.71 -0.02
N ARG A 26 -17.07 -13.93 -1.32
CA ARG A 26 -15.72 -14.16 -1.86
C ARG A 26 -14.82 -12.94 -1.69
N LEU A 27 -15.33 -11.74 -1.92
CA LEU A 27 -14.57 -10.50 -1.74
C LEU A 27 -14.19 -10.27 -0.28
N LYS A 28 -15.09 -10.54 0.68
CA LYS A 28 -14.79 -10.42 2.11
C LYS A 28 -13.62 -11.32 2.53
N LYS A 29 -13.48 -12.51 1.94
CA LYS A 29 -12.34 -13.41 2.22
C LYS A 29 -10.99 -12.84 1.81
N LEU A 30 -10.93 -11.87 0.89
CA LEU A 30 -9.68 -11.24 0.50
C LEU A 30 -9.00 -10.51 1.67
N GLU A 31 -9.75 -10.07 2.68
CA GLU A 31 -9.22 -9.43 3.90
C GLU A 31 -8.26 -10.35 4.67
N ASN A 32 -8.34 -11.66 4.48
CA ASN A 32 -7.49 -12.65 5.14
C ASN A 32 -6.19 -12.95 4.37
N ILE A 33 -5.98 -12.33 3.21
CA ILE A 33 -4.80 -12.63 2.39
C ILE A 33 -3.61 -11.78 2.86
N TYR A 34 -2.49 -12.45 3.09
CA TYR A 34 -1.21 -11.82 3.35
C TYR A 34 -0.63 -11.24 2.06
N ASP A 35 -0.97 -10.00 1.76
CA ASP A 35 -0.64 -9.31 0.50
C ASP A 35 0.86 -9.28 0.18
N SER A 36 1.73 -9.23 1.20
CA SER A 36 3.20 -9.25 1.01
C SER A 36 3.71 -10.59 0.45
N ILE A 37 3.03 -11.69 0.79
CA ILE A 37 3.33 -13.04 0.29
C ILE A 37 2.66 -13.26 -1.07
N TYR A 38 1.40 -12.86 -1.19
CA TYR A 38 0.59 -13.02 -2.39
C TYR A 38 0.54 -11.73 -3.23
N GLN A 39 1.70 -11.12 -3.45
CA GLN A 39 1.87 -10.02 -4.39
C GLN A 39 2.12 -10.55 -5.81
N PRO A 40 2.03 -9.71 -6.86
CA PRO A 40 2.42 -10.11 -8.20
C PRO A 40 3.80 -10.80 -8.26
N LYS A 41 3.93 -11.82 -9.10
CA LYS A 41 5.15 -12.63 -9.24
C LYS A 41 6.24 -11.87 -10.00
N LEU A 42 7.49 -12.15 -9.64
CA LEU A 42 8.65 -11.69 -10.38
C LEU A 42 8.67 -12.33 -11.78
N ILE A 43 8.65 -11.50 -12.83
CA ILE A 43 8.80 -11.90 -14.22
C ILE A 43 10.27 -11.76 -14.64
N LYS A 44 10.74 -10.51 -14.77
CA LYS A 44 12.11 -10.20 -15.22
C LYS A 44 12.48 -8.76 -14.92
N ARG A 45 13.59 -8.55 -14.21
CA ARG A 45 14.13 -7.21 -13.90
C ARG A 45 14.63 -6.51 -15.16
N LYS A 46 14.06 -5.35 -15.47
CA LYS A 46 14.51 -4.48 -16.56
C LYS A 46 14.30 -3.00 -16.18
N ARG A 47 15.10 -2.12 -16.77
CA ARG A 47 14.94 -0.66 -16.61
C ARG A 47 14.59 -0.02 -17.96
N PRO A 48 13.46 -0.37 -18.58
CA PRO A 48 13.08 0.20 -19.87
C PRO A 48 12.88 1.71 -19.73
N LYS A 49 13.09 2.45 -20.83
CA LYS A 49 12.62 3.83 -20.93
C LYS A 49 11.13 3.79 -21.27
N LEU A 50 10.28 4.14 -20.30
CA LEU A 50 8.83 4.08 -20.44
C LEU A 50 8.29 5.31 -21.19
N CYS A 51 7.34 5.07 -22.07
CA CYS A 51 6.61 6.06 -22.84
C CYS A 51 5.10 5.78 -22.80
N ARG A 52 4.27 6.80 -23.07
CA ARG A 52 2.83 6.61 -23.28
C ARG A 52 2.59 5.59 -24.39
N GLY A 53 1.61 4.72 -24.19
CA GLY A 53 1.26 3.64 -25.11
C GLY A 53 2.03 2.36 -24.90
N ASP A 54 3.10 2.35 -24.10
CA ASP A 54 3.87 1.12 -23.83
C ASP A 54 2.96 0.06 -23.22
N VAL A 55 3.01 -1.14 -23.80
CA VAL A 55 2.31 -2.30 -23.28
C VAL A 55 3.23 -3.04 -22.32
N PHE A 56 2.68 -3.41 -21.17
CA PHE A 56 3.36 -4.22 -20.19
C PHE A 56 2.48 -5.37 -19.73
N VAL A 57 3.08 -6.32 -19.04
CA VAL A 57 2.37 -7.39 -18.35
C VAL A 57 2.78 -7.47 -16.89
N THR A 58 1.87 -7.98 -16.07
CA THR A 58 2.11 -8.40 -14.68
C THR A 58 1.57 -9.81 -14.48
N ASN A 59 2.16 -10.58 -13.57
CA ASN A 59 1.72 -11.94 -13.26
C ASN A 59 1.19 -11.98 -11.82
N LEU A 60 -0.04 -12.46 -11.63
CA LEU A 60 -0.62 -12.61 -10.28
C LEU A 60 -0.44 -14.03 -9.73
N PHE A 61 -0.70 -15.04 -10.57
CA PHE A 61 -0.65 -16.45 -10.21
C PHE A 61 -0.20 -17.27 -11.41
N ASP A 62 0.28 -18.49 -11.11
CA ASP A 62 0.84 -19.43 -12.09
C ASP A 62 1.68 -18.72 -13.16
N ASP A 63 1.41 -19.02 -14.43
CA ASP A 63 2.00 -18.46 -15.63
C ASP A 63 0.98 -17.59 -16.40
N THR A 64 0.09 -16.92 -15.66
CA THR A 64 -0.96 -16.03 -16.18
C THR A 64 -0.48 -14.58 -16.17
N TYR A 65 -0.40 -13.96 -17.35
CA TYR A 65 0.08 -12.58 -17.52
C TYR A 65 -1.06 -11.66 -17.93
N TYR A 66 -1.37 -10.67 -17.08
CA TYR A 66 -2.37 -9.64 -17.33
C TYR A 66 -1.72 -8.43 -17.98
N TYR A 67 -2.37 -7.91 -19.02
CA TYR A 67 -1.84 -6.80 -19.81
C TYR A 67 -2.20 -5.47 -19.16
N GLY A 68 -1.31 -4.50 -19.31
CA GLY A 68 -1.54 -3.11 -18.97
C GLY A 68 -0.91 -2.18 -19.98
N VAL A 69 -1.33 -0.91 -19.91
CA VAL A 69 -0.86 0.14 -20.80
C VAL A 69 -0.35 1.30 -19.94
N VAL A 70 0.81 1.85 -20.33
CA VAL A 70 1.32 3.10 -19.78
C VAL A 70 0.55 4.27 -20.38
N LEU A 71 -0.17 5.00 -19.55
CA LEU A 71 -0.96 6.17 -19.95
C LEU A 71 -0.12 7.44 -19.98
N ASN A 72 0.84 7.53 -19.06
CA ASN A 72 1.85 8.58 -19.01
C ASN A 72 3.03 8.15 -18.13
N ALA A 73 4.21 8.72 -18.34
CA ALA A 73 5.45 8.40 -17.61
C ALA A 73 6.28 9.65 -17.35
N GLY A 74 7.18 9.58 -16.35
CA GLY A 74 8.01 10.73 -15.97
C GLY A 74 7.19 11.80 -15.22
N ILE A 75 6.24 11.35 -14.41
CA ILE A 75 5.34 12.21 -13.65
C ILE A 75 6.03 12.60 -12.34
N ASP A 76 6.19 13.90 -12.12
CA ASP A 76 6.71 14.47 -10.88
C ASP A 76 5.59 15.24 -10.16
N VAL A 77 5.26 14.81 -8.94
CA VAL A 77 4.21 15.42 -8.13
C VAL A 77 4.68 15.53 -6.69
N HIS A 78 4.78 16.75 -6.15
CA HIS A 78 5.09 16.96 -4.74
C HIS A 78 3.81 16.87 -3.88
N PRO A 79 3.80 16.17 -2.74
CA PRO A 79 4.88 15.37 -2.14
C PRO A 79 4.92 13.89 -2.57
N LEU A 80 4.05 13.45 -3.49
CA LEU A 80 3.90 12.03 -3.85
C LEU A 80 5.22 11.38 -4.31
N GLY A 81 6.00 12.05 -5.16
CA GLY A 81 7.29 11.55 -5.62
C GLY A 81 7.68 12.04 -7.00
N SER A 82 8.78 11.51 -7.52
CA SER A 82 9.32 11.79 -8.85
C SER A 82 9.39 10.54 -9.71
N ASN A 83 9.37 10.74 -11.03
CA ASN A 83 9.47 9.71 -12.06
C ASN A 83 8.42 8.59 -11.88
N LEU A 84 7.21 8.98 -11.48
CA LEU A 84 6.04 8.11 -11.37
C LEU A 84 5.49 7.78 -12.77
N VAL A 85 4.64 6.76 -12.82
CA VAL A 85 4.04 6.25 -14.06
C VAL A 85 2.53 6.10 -13.84
N CYS A 86 1.73 6.63 -14.75
CA CYS A 86 0.28 6.39 -14.77
C CYS A 86 0.00 5.18 -15.67
N VAL A 87 -0.71 4.19 -15.15
CA VAL A 87 -1.01 2.93 -15.85
C VAL A 87 -2.46 2.51 -15.64
N CYS A 88 -2.96 1.66 -16.53
CA CYS A 88 -4.16 0.84 -16.30
C CYS A 88 -3.87 -0.63 -16.64
N LEU A 89 -4.70 -1.55 -16.15
CA LEU A 89 -4.71 -2.94 -16.61
C LEU A 89 -5.98 -3.21 -17.40
N ILE A 90 -5.88 -4.08 -18.40
CA ILE A 90 -6.95 -4.39 -19.33
C ILE A 90 -7.44 -5.84 -19.20
N ARG A 91 -8.65 -6.10 -19.68
CA ARG A 91 -9.34 -7.40 -19.77
C ARG A 91 -8.74 -8.27 -20.86
N LYS A 92 -7.42 -8.46 -20.79
CA LYS A 92 -6.63 -9.26 -21.72
C LYS A 92 -5.52 -9.94 -20.94
N TYR A 93 -5.30 -11.21 -21.24
CA TYR A 93 -4.28 -12.00 -20.60
C TYR A 93 -3.67 -13.01 -21.59
N SER A 94 -2.54 -13.59 -21.20
CA SER A 94 -1.91 -14.70 -21.91
C SER A 94 -1.31 -15.70 -20.93
N ARG A 95 -1.17 -16.95 -21.38
CA ARG A 95 -0.43 -18.00 -20.67
C ARG A 95 0.96 -18.18 -21.26
N GLY A 96 1.93 -18.66 -20.46
CA GLY A 96 3.21 -19.12 -21.01
C GLY A 96 4.36 -19.25 -20.01
N THR A 97 5.27 -20.17 -20.29
CA THR A 97 6.47 -20.42 -19.46
C THR A 97 7.60 -19.42 -19.69
N GLY A 98 7.30 -18.20 -20.14
CA GLY A 98 8.30 -17.15 -20.39
C GLY A 98 7.78 -15.97 -21.20
N ALA A 99 8.59 -14.91 -21.24
CA ALA A 99 8.28 -13.61 -21.87
C ALA A 99 8.63 -13.56 -23.37
N THR A 100 8.19 -14.53 -24.16
CA THR A 100 8.59 -14.64 -25.59
C THR A 100 7.47 -14.39 -26.59
N ASP A 101 6.19 -14.65 -26.25
CA ASP A 101 5.06 -14.52 -27.18
C ASP A 101 3.88 -13.81 -26.52
N PHE A 102 3.95 -12.48 -26.43
CA PHE A 102 2.83 -11.68 -25.94
C PHE A 102 1.86 -11.33 -27.07
N LEU A 103 0.57 -11.37 -26.75
CA LEU A 103 -0.51 -10.97 -27.65
C LEU A 103 -0.41 -9.47 -27.96
N GLN A 104 -0.66 -9.11 -29.21
CA GLN A 104 -0.74 -7.72 -29.61
C GLN A 104 -1.95 -7.03 -28.94
N VAL A 105 -1.70 -5.83 -28.41
CA VAL A 105 -2.73 -4.87 -28.02
C VAL A 105 -2.80 -3.83 -29.13
N LYS A 106 -4.00 -3.56 -29.67
CA LYS A 106 -4.16 -2.66 -30.83
C LYS A 106 -4.59 -1.25 -30.43
N SER A 107 -5.49 -1.17 -29.46
CA SER A 107 -6.07 0.07 -28.96
C SER A 107 -6.47 -0.11 -27.50
N LEU A 108 -6.75 1.01 -26.83
CA LEU A 108 -7.27 1.05 -25.48
C LEU A 108 -8.54 1.90 -25.44
N LYS A 109 -9.64 1.29 -25.01
CA LYS A 109 -10.92 1.94 -24.76
C LYS A 109 -11.41 1.70 -23.33
N THR A 110 -12.44 2.43 -22.91
CA THR A 110 -13.01 2.33 -21.55
C THR A 110 -13.49 0.91 -21.24
N GLU A 111 -14.12 0.20 -22.19
CA GLU A 111 -14.61 -1.16 -22.01
C GLU A 111 -13.51 -2.21 -21.82
N ASP A 112 -12.28 -1.92 -22.26
CA ASP A 112 -11.14 -2.82 -22.11
C ASP A 112 -10.59 -2.81 -20.68
N ILE A 113 -10.97 -1.83 -19.85
CA ILE A 113 -10.35 -1.60 -18.54
C ILE A 113 -10.77 -2.70 -17.54
N LEU A 114 -9.76 -3.34 -16.96
CA LEU A 114 -9.88 -4.20 -15.77
C LEU A 114 -9.57 -3.40 -14.52
N ILE A 115 -8.40 -2.77 -14.46
CA ILE A 115 -8.02 -1.86 -13.37
C ILE A 115 -7.94 -0.44 -13.93
N LYS A 116 -8.75 0.44 -13.35
CA LYS A 116 -8.82 1.86 -13.68
C LYS A 116 -7.43 2.53 -13.59
N PRO A 117 -7.22 3.65 -14.30
CA PRO A 117 -5.99 4.43 -14.21
C PRO A 117 -5.52 4.65 -12.78
N CYS A 118 -4.25 4.36 -12.52
CA CYS A 118 -3.61 4.50 -11.22
C CYS A 118 -2.14 4.94 -11.38
N ILE A 119 -1.60 5.60 -10.37
CA ILE A 119 -0.22 6.08 -10.36
C ILE A 119 0.63 5.06 -9.61
N VAL A 120 1.73 4.62 -10.22
CA VAL A 120 2.62 3.61 -9.67
C VAL A 120 4.07 4.05 -9.71
N SER A 121 4.89 3.42 -8.86
CA SER A 121 6.34 3.61 -8.91
C SER A 121 6.96 2.89 -10.11
N ARG A 122 7.91 3.54 -10.77
CA ARG A 122 8.75 2.90 -11.80
C ARG A 122 9.55 1.71 -11.28
N ALA A 123 9.71 1.59 -9.97
CA ALA A 123 10.38 0.46 -9.32
C ALA A 123 9.77 -0.90 -9.74
N TYR A 124 8.52 -0.94 -10.20
CA TYR A 124 7.82 -2.17 -10.55
C TYR A 124 8.43 -2.89 -11.75
N TRP A 125 8.96 -2.15 -12.73
CA TRP A 125 9.76 -2.71 -13.81
C TRP A 125 11.17 -3.10 -13.35
N SER A 126 11.80 -2.22 -12.56
CA SER A 126 13.19 -2.41 -12.10
C SER A 126 13.33 -3.63 -11.19
N ASN A 127 12.32 -3.87 -10.36
CA ASN A 127 12.22 -5.04 -9.48
C ASN A 127 11.67 -6.27 -10.20
N GLY A 128 11.12 -6.10 -11.42
CA GLY A 128 10.78 -7.18 -12.34
C GLY A 128 9.37 -7.72 -12.25
N PHE A 129 8.48 -7.04 -11.52
CA PHE A 129 7.06 -7.41 -11.40
C PHE A 129 6.26 -7.00 -12.63
N PHE A 130 6.60 -5.86 -13.23
CA PHE A 130 6.08 -5.44 -14.53
C PHE A 130 7.11 -5.70 -15.62
N TYR A 131 6.67 -6.28 -16.73
CA TYR A 131 7.51 -6.55 -17.88
C TYR A 131 6.98 -5.81 -19.11
N ASN A 132 7.80 -4.95 -19.71
CA ASN A 132 7.45 -4.28 -20.96
C ASN A 132 7.57 -5.29 -22.12
N THR A 133 6.52 -5.43 -22.92
CA THR A 133 6.43 -6.43 -24.00
C THR A 133 7.22 -6.02 -25.25
N GLY A 134 7.60 -4.74 -25.36
CA GLY A 134 8.17 -4.15 -26.57
C GLY A 134 7.13 -3.50 -27.49
N GLU A 135 5.84 -3.77 -27.25
CA GLU A 135 4.73 -3.19 -28.01
C GLU A 135 4.37 -1.78 -27.51
N ASN A 136 3.89 -0.93 -28.41
CA ASN A 136 3.39 0.39 -28.07
C ASN A 136 2.19 0.78 -28.96
N ILE A 137 1.09 1.22 -28.35
CA ILE A 137 -0.18 1.58 -29.03
C ILE A 137 -0.32 3.09 -29.30
N ASN A 138 0.80 3.78 -29.58
CA ASN A 138 0.97 5.23 -29.67
C ASN A 138 -0.17 5.95 -30.43
N GLY A 139 -1.13 6.53 -29.70
CA GLY A 139 -2.24 7.31 -30.26
C GLY A 139 -3.58 6.57 -30.38
N SER A 140 -3.63 5.26 -30.10
CA SER A 140 -4.87 4.47 -30.07
C SER A 140 -5.43 4.33 -28.65
N ILE A 141 -5.21 5.35 -27.82
CA ILE A 141 -5.72 5.45 -26.45
C ILE A 141 -6.87 6.46 -26.45
N ASP A 142 -8.09 5.95 -26.33
CA ASP A 142 -9.33 6.73 -26.31
C ASP A 142 -10.08 6.47 -25.00
N ILE A 143 -9.57 7.09 -23.92
CA ILE A 143 -10.18 7.03 -22.59
C ILE A 143 -10.12 8.41 -21.93
N ASP A 144 -11.20 8.78 -21.25
CA ASP A 144 -11.26 9.96 -20.39
C ASP A 144 -11.08 9.53 -18.93
N TYR A 145 -10.07 10.09 -18.26
CA TYR A 145 -9.77 9.71 -16.89
C TYR A 145 -9.26 10.87 -16.04
N GLY A 146 -9.47 10.74 -14.73
CA GLY A 146 -8.95 11.67 -13.75
C GLY A 146 -9.02 11.11 -12.34
N PHE A 147 -8.40 11.85 -11.42
CA PHE A 147 -8.22 11.42 -10.05
C PHE A 147 -8.93 12.37 -9.10
N TYR A 148 -9.69 11.84 -8.15
CA TYR A 148 -10.29 12.65 -7.10
C TYR A 148 -9.29 12.93 -5.99
N ARG A 149 -9.08 14.21 -5.68
CA ARG A 149 -8.19 14.65 -4.59
C ARG A 149 -9.01 15.21 -3.44
N ASN A 150 -9.07 14.46 -2.33
CA ASN A 150 -9.91 14.77 -1.15
C ASN A 150 -9.72 16.19 -0.62
N HIS A 151 -8.46 16.65 -0.53
CA HIS A 151 -8.14 17.98 -0.01
C HIS A 151 -8.79 19.12 -0.81
N TYR A 152 -8.85 19.00 -2.15
CA TYR A 152 -9.45 20.01 -3.03
C TYR A 152 -10.92 19.72 -3.36
N LYS A 153 -11.42 18.55 -2.97
CA LYS A 153 -12.75 18.04 -3.33
C LYS A 153 -13.04 18.13 -4.83
N ALA A 154 -12.01 17.97 -5.66
CA ALA A 154 -12.05 18.17 -7.10
C ALA A 154 -11.32 17.04 -7.82
N TYR A 155 -11.59 16.92 -9.12
CA TYR A 155 -10.83 16.03 -9.99
C TYR A 155 -9.57 16.74 -10.49
N VAL A 156 -8.49 15.96 -10.59
CA VAL A 156 -7.19 16.38 -11.09
C VAL A 156 -6.67 15.38 -12.11
N ASN A 157 -5.76 15.81 -12.99
CA ASN A 157 -4.98 14.91 -13.83
C ASN A 157 -3.86 14.22 -13.03
N GLU A 158 -3.05 13.41 -13.71
CA GLU A 158 -1.93 12.65 -13.12
C GLU A 158 -0.83 13.53 -12.53
N TYR A 159 -0.75 14.81 -12.91
CA TYR A 159 0.16 15.81 -12.32
C TYR A 159 -0.44 16.54 -11.12
N GLY A 160 -1.69 16.25 -10.75
CA GLY A 160 -2.40 16.94 -9.69
C GLY A 160 -2.96 18.30 -10.07
N ALA A 161 -2.97 18.66 -11.37
CA ALA A 161 -3.60 19.87 -11.87
C ALA A 161 -5.11 19.67 -12.03
N LEU A 162 -5.89 20.69 -11.68
CA LEU A 162 -7.36 20.65 -11.78
C LEU A 162 -7.81 20.40 -13.22
N ILE A 163 -8.88 19.61 -13.35
CA ILE A 163 -9.63 19.44 -14.60
C ILE A 163 -11.05 19.99 -14.40
N ASP A 164 -11.62 20.54 -15.46
CA ASP A 164 -12.86 21.32 -15.43
C ASP A 164 -14.12 20.50 -15.73
N HIS A 165 -13.97 19.22 -16.06
CA HIS A 165 -15.06 18.27 -16.25
C HIS A 165 -15.01 17.11 -15.24
N THR A 166 -16.10 16.35 -15.19
CA THR A 166 -16.13 15.09 -14.46
C THR A 166 -15.64 13.97 -15.38
N PRO A 167 -14.51 13.30 -15.07
CA PRO A 167 -13.97 12.26 -15.95
C PRO A 167 -14.90 11.05 -16.06
N GLU A 168 -14.83 10.28 -17.14
CA GLU A 168 -15.49 8.98 -17.24
C GLU A 168 -14.88 7.97 -16.23
N LEU A 169 -13.57 7.74 -16.32
CA LEU A 169 -12.82 6.86 -15.42
C LEU A 169 -12.26 7.65 -14.23
N LYS A 170 -12.70 7.28 -13.03
CA LYS A 170 -12.38 8.00 -11.79
C LYS A 170 -11.69 7.08 -10.79
N GLN A 171 -10.59 7.56 -10.20
CA GLN A 171 -9.87 6.89 -9.13
C GLN A 171 -9.42 7.89 -8.06
N SER A 172 -9.08 7.45 -6.85
CA SER A 172 -8.44 8.31 -5.85
C SER A 172 -7.04 8.76 -6.31
N PHE A 173 -6.69 10.03 -6.05
CA PHE A 173 -5.35 10.54 -6.31
C PHE A 173 -4.37 10.04 -5.25
N GLY A 174 -3.40 9.22 -5.66
CA GLY A 174 -2.39 8.63 -4.79
C GLY A 174 -1.55 7.57 -5.50
N ILE A 175 -0.47 7.14 -4.86
CA ILE A 175 0.39 6.06 -5.36
C ILE A 175 -0.21 4.72 -4.95
N VAL A 176 -0.31 3.79 -5.90
CA VAL A 176 -0.73 2.41 -5.67
C VAL A 176 0.51 1.52 -5.52
N THR A 177 0.57 0.79 -4.41
CA THR A 177 1.64 -0.17 -4.10
C THR A 177 1.55 -1.43 -4.99
N MET A 178 2.63 -2.21 -5.06
CA MET A 178 2.63 -3.51 -5.76
C MET A 178 1.59 -4.47 -5.18
N THR A 179 1.49 -4.51 -3.85
CA THR A 179 0.45 -5.24 -3.13
C THR A 179 -0.94 -4.72 -3.47
N GLY A 180 -1.11 -3.40 -3.58
CA GLY A 180 -2.35 -2.76 -4.03
C GLY A 180 -2.77 -3.20 -5.44
N ILE A 181 -1.83 -3.29 -6.39
CA ILE A 181 -2.12 -3.84 -7.74
C ILE A 181 -2.60 -5.30 -7.65
N GLY A 182 -1.93 -6.12 -6.83
CA GLY A 182 -2.34 -7.51 -6.60
C GLY A 182 -3.74 -7.62 -5.99
N SER A 183 -4.03 -6.79 -4.99
CA SER A 183 -5.35 -6.72 -4.34
C SER A 183 -6.44 -6.27 -5.31
N MET A 184 -6.20 -5.22 -6.09
CA MET A 184 -7.12 -4.75 -7.13
C MET A 184 -7.38 -5.82 -8.20
N LEU A 185 -6.34 -6.54 -8.68
CA LEU A 185 -6.52 -7.64 -9.64
C LEU A 185 -7.42 -8.73 -9.06
N ARG A 186 -7.15 -9.19 -7.83
CA ARG A 186 -7.99 -10.21 -7.18
C ARG A 186 -9.44 -9.76 -7.06
N TYR A 187 -9.65 -8.51 -6.64
CA TYR A 187 -10.97 -7.94 -6.46
C TYR A 187 -11.75 -7.91 -7.78
N GLU A 188 -11.14 -7.41 -8.85
CA GLU A 188 -11.77 -7.32 -10.17
C GLU A 188 -12.04 -8.71 -10.78
N LEU A 189 -11.11 -9.66 -10.64
CA LEU A 189 -11.28 -11.02 -11.14
C LEU A 189 -12.36 -11.82 -10.37
N ILE A 190 -12.58 -11.54 -9.08
CA ILE A 190 -13.71 -12.14 -8.35
C ILE A 190 -15.05 -11.59 -8.84
N ILE A 191 -15.09 -10.32 -9.23
CA ILE A 191 -16.30 -9.70 -9.78
C ILE A 191 -16.59 -10.23 -11.18
N ASP A 192 -15.55 -10.30 -12.03
CA ASP A 192 -15.72 -10.70 -13.42
C ASP A 192 -14.39 -11.23 -14.02
N ASP A 193 -14.32 -12.55 -14.15
CA ASP A 193 -13.26 -13.29 -14.85
C ASP A 193 -13.77 -13.90 -16.18
N SER A 194 -14.90 -13.41 -16.72
CA SER A 194 -15.55 -14.01 -17.90
C SER A 194 -14.70 -13.96 -19.18
N PHE A 195 -13.73 -13.04 -19.25
CA PHE A 195 -12.77 -12.91 -20.34
C PHE A 195 -11.65 -13.98 -20.30
N MET A 196 -11.61 -14.81 -19.24
CA MET A 196 -10.66 -15.91 -19.07
C MET A 196 -11.29 -17.24 -19.46
N GLU A 197 -10.44 -18.16 -19.96
CA GLU A 197 -10.82 -19.55 -20.20
C GLU A 197 -11.17 -20.26 -18.88
N GLU A 198 -12.07 -21.25 -18.93
CA GLU A 198 -12.58 -21.93 -17.72
C GLU A 198 -11.46 -22.61 -16.89
N GLU A 199 -10.44 -23.15 -17.57
CA GLU A 199 -9.29 -23.74 -16.90
C GLU A 199 -8.52 -22.70 -16.07
N ASP A 200 -8.30 -21.51 -16.63
CA ASP A 200 -7.60 -20.40 -15.96
C ASP A 200 -8.44 -19.80 -14.83
N ARG A 201 -9.77 -19.73 -14.99
CA ARG A 201 -10.68 -19.42 -13.87
C ARG A 201 -10.55 -20.43 -12.75
N GLY A 202 -10.43 -21.72 -13.09
CA GLY A 202 -10.14 -22.80 -12.15
C GLY A 202 -8.82 -22.61 -11.40
N ALA A 203 -7.76 -22.22 -12.11
CA ALA A 203 -6.46 -21.90 -11.53
C ALA A 203 -6.53 -20.71 -10.58
N PHE A 204 -7.20 -19.63 -10.99
CA PHE A 204 -7.43 -18.46 -10.13
C PHE A 204 -8.17 -18.82 -8.84
N ARG A 205 -9.22 -19.67 -8.92
CA ARG A 205 -9.96 -20.13 -7.73
C ARG A 205 -9.07 -20.92 -6.76
N ARG A 206 -8.18 -21.78 -7.26
CA ARG A 206 -7.20 -22.50 -6.42
C ARG A 206 -6.22 -21.54 -5.76
N TYR A 207 -5.68 -20.60 -6.52
CA TYR A 207 -4.80 -19.55 -6.00
C TYR A 207 -5.46 -18.76 -4.86
N ILE A 208 -6.72 -18.33 -5.02
CA ILE A 208 -7.44 -17.62 -3.94
C ILE A 208 -7.65 -18.52 -2.73
N ALA A 209 -8.01 -19.79 -2.93
CA ALA A 209 -8.20 -20.73 -1.82
C ALA A 209 -6.91 -20.93 -1.01
N GLU A 210 -5.78 -21.12 -1.70
CA GLU A 210 -4.45 -21.19 -1.08
C GLU A 210 -4.13 -19.91 -0.30
N ALA A 211 -4.26 -18.75 -0.96
CA ALA A 211 -3.96 -17.44 -0.38
C ALA A 211 -4.76 -17.11 0.88
N VAL A 212 -6.05 -17.44 0.89
CA VAL A 212 -6.94 -17.22 2.05
C VAL A 212 -6.65 -18.21 3.17
N SER A 213 -6.19 -19.41 2.85
CA SER A 213 -5.86 -20.44 3.85
C SER A 213 -4.47 -20.30 4.45
N TYR A 214 -3.64 -19.43 3.88
CA TYR A 214 -2.27 -19.24 4.33
C TYR A 214 -2.23 -18.63 5.72
N VAL A 215 -1.57 -19.34 6.63
CA VAL A 215 -1.22 -18.83 7.96
C VAL A 215 0.29 -18.67 7.95
N PRO A 216 0.83 -17.45 8.12
CA PRO A 216 2.26 -17.24 8.16
C PRO A 216 2.84 -18.05 9.33
N PRO A 217 4.05 -18.61 9.16
CA PRO A 217 4.72 -19.26 10.28
C PRO A 217 4.87 -18.24 11.40
N GLN A 218 4.30 -18.53 12.57
CA GLN A 218 4.52 -17.73 13.76
C GLN A 218 5.98 -17.88 14.15
N LYS A 219 6.76 -16.81 13.97
CA LYS A 219 8.13 -16.77 14.47
C LYS A 219 8.03 -16.69 15.99
N GLU A 220 8.61 -17.66 16.70
CA GLU A 220 8.74 -17.51 18.15
C GLU A 220 9.53 -16.22 18.45
N PRO A 221 9.01 -15.34 19.30
CA PRO A 221 9.69 -14.10 19.63
C PRO A 221 11.05 -14.44 20.27
N SER A 222 12.11 -13.80 19.77
CA SER A 222 13.43 -13.90 20.37
C SER A 222 13.43 -13.33 21.79
N GLU A 223 14.48 -13.61 22.57
CA GLU A 223 14.62 -13.00 23.90
C GLU A 223 14.65 -11.46 23.83
N PHE A 224 15.17 -10.90 22.74
CA PHE A 224 15.10 -9.47 22.48
C PHE A 224 13.67 -9.01 22.28
N ASP A 225 12.90 -9.66 21.40
CA ASP A 225 11.50 -9.33 21.12
C ASP A 225 10.65 -9.38 22.41
N LYS A 226 10.86 -10.41 23.25
CA LYS A 226 10.22 -10.52 24.57
C LYS A 226 10.61 -9.38 25.51
N SER A 227 11.86 -8.92 25.46
CA SER A 227 12.36 -7.88 26.36
C SER A 227 11.74 -6.51 26.09
N ILE A 228 11.40 -6.23 24.82
CA ILE A 228 10.84 -4.95 24.36
C ILE A 228 9.32 -4.94 24.25
N ALA A 229 8.65 -6.09 24.42
CA ALA A 229 7.19 -6.16 24.40
C ALA A 229 6.54 -5.12 25.33
N PRO A 230 5.45 -4.44 24.90
CA PRO A 230 4.65 -4.72 23.71
C PRO A 230 5.12 -4.05 22.40
N PHE A 231 6.31 -3.47 22.37
CA PHE A 231 6.88 -2.94 21.13
C PHE A 231 7.40 -4.07 20.24
N GLU A 232 7.30 -3.89 18.93
CA GLU A 232 7.83 -4.82 17.93
C GLU A 232 9.01 -4.18 17.21
N PHE A 233 10.06 -4.95 16.95
CA PHE A 233 11.24 -4.50 16.20
C PHE A 233 11.37 -5.31 14.92
N GLU A 234 11.38 -4.62 13.79
CA GLU A 234 11.49 -5.27 12.48
C GLU A 234 12.58 -4.66 11.61
N LYS A 235 13.12 -5.51 10.74
CA LYS A 235 13.99 -5.08 9.65
C LYS A 235 13.14 -4.94 8.39
N GLU A 236 12.92 -3.71 7.97
CA GLU A 236 12.20 -3.42 6.73
C GLU A 236 13.06 -3.70 5.48
N HIS A 237 12.40 -3.64 4.31
CA HIS A 237 13.10 -3.67 3.03
C HIS A 237 13.99 -2.42 2.83
N GLY A 238 15.27 -2.66 2.54
CA GLY A 238 16.30 -1.62 2.54
C GLY A 238 17.08 -1.63 3.85
N ARG A 239 18.15 -0.85 3.99
CA ARG A 239 18.89 -0.75 5.26
C ARG A 239 18.10 0.11 6.25
N ARG A 240 16.87 -0.32 6.60
CA ARG A 240 15.96 0.36 7.51
C ARG A 240 15.44 -0.64 8.53
N TYR A 241 15.32 -0.15 9.76
CA TYR A 241 14.80 -0.86 10.91
C TYR A 241 13.71 0.03 11.51
N CYS A 242 12.63 -0.59 11.97
CA CYS A 242 11.53 0.11 12.59
C CYS A 242 11.17 -0.48 13.94
N VAL A 243 10.52 0.34 14.76
CA VAL A 243 9.84 -0.08 15.97
C VAL A 243 8.39 0.39 15.90
N THR A 244 7.47 -0.51 16.20
CA THR A 244 6.04 -0.25 16.17
C THR A 244 5.37 -0.58 17.50
N LEU A 245 4.23 0.06 17.74
CA LEU A 245 3.28 -0.32 18.79
C LEU A 245 1.87 -0.08 18.24
N GLU A 246 1.08 -1.15 18.18
CA GLU A 246 -0.31 -1.13 17.67
C GLU A 246 -1.34 -1.44 18.79
N ASP A 247 -0.98 -2.29 19.75
CA ASP A 247 -1.84 -2.64 20.89
C ASP A 247 -1.63 -1.65 22.06
N PHE A 248 -2.28 -0.49 21.95
CA PHE A 248 -2.19 0.55 22.98
C PHE A 248 -2.92 0.22 24.28
N GLU A 249 -3.93 -0.66 24.25
CA GLU A 249 -4.82 -0.90 25.40
C GLU A 249 -4.07 -1.37 26.64
N LYS A 250 -3.02 -2.18 26.47
CA LYS A 250 -2.19 -2.66 27.59
C LYS A 250 -1.42 -1.54 28.29
N LEU A 251 -1.11 -0.46 27.59
CA LEU A 251 -0.29 0.65 28.07
C LEU A 251 -1.09 1.94 28.27
N ARG A 252 -2.39 1.93 27.97
CA ARG A 252 -3.27 3.10 28.07
C ARG A 252 -3.25 3.79 29.43
N TYR A 253 -3.05 3.03 30.50
CA TYR A 253 -2.96 3.54 31.88
C TYR A 253 -1.85 4.58 32.10
N ILE A 254 -0.86 4.66 31.21
CA ILE A 254 0.26 5.62 31.29
C ILE A 254 -0.18 7.05 30.98
N PHE A 255 -1.26 7.23 30.23
CA PHE A 255 -1.76 8.55 29.83
C PHE A 255 -2.97 8.97 30.65
N THR A 256 -3.87 8.03 30.93
CA THR A 256 -5.19 8.32 31.51
C THR A 256 -5.16 8.80 32.96
N TRP A 257 -4.04 8.65 33.68
CA TRP A 257 -3.90 9.22 35.02
C TRP A 257 -3.71 10.75 35.01
N LYS A 258 -3.21 11.31 33.91
CA LYS A 258 -2.97 12.75 33.74
C LYS A 258 -4.24 13.46 33.29
N ASP A 259 -4.91 12.88 32.29
CA ASP A 259 -6.20 13.35 31.78
C ASP A 259 -6.94 12.16 31.15
N SER A 260 -8.23 12.01 31.46
CA SER A 260 -9.05 10.93 30.91
C SER A 260 -9.30 11.04 29.42
N ASP A 261 -9.10 12.23 28.84
CA ASP A 261 -9.33 12.50 27.42
C ASP A 261 -8.12 12.15 26.53
N ILE A 262 -6.96 11.79 27.12
CA ILE A 262 -5.78 11.32 26.38
C ILE A 262 -5.95 9.82 26.08
N GLU A 263 -5.91 9.45 24.79
CA GLU A 263 -6.28 8.11 24.33
C GLU A 263 -5.15 7.08 24.48
N GLY A 264 -3.90 7.52 24.52
CA GLY A 264 -2.69 6.71 24.39
C GLY A 264 -2.38 6.30 22.94
N ASN A 265 -2.72 7.14 21.96
CA ASN A 265 -2.62 6.84 20.52
C ASN A 265 -1.19 7.01 19.96
N GLY A 266 -1.00 6.68 18.67
CA GLY A 266 0.34 6.68 18.06
C GLY A 266 1.06 8.04 18.07
N TYR A 267 0.34 9.16 17.92
CA TYR A 267 0.93 10.50 17.96
C TYR A 267 1.40 10.89 19.37
N GLU A 268 0.67 10.47 20.39
CA GLU A 268 1.01 10.75 21.79
C GLU A 268 2.26 9.96 22.22
N TRP A 269 2.34 8.69 21.81
CA TRP A 269 3.56 7.89 21.96
C TRP A 269 4.75 8.48 21.22
N GLU A 270 4.53 9.05 20.03
CA GLU A 270 5.58 9.73 19.26
C GLU A 270 6.19 10.89 20.04
N GLU A 271 5.37 11.73 20.69
CA GLU A 271 5.88 12.85 21.49
C GLU A 271 6.65 12.38 22.73
N VAL A 272 6.15 11.34 23.42
CA VAL A 272 6.87 10.74 24.56
C VAL A 272 8.24 10.20 24.11
N MET A 273 8.30 9.49 22.99
CA MET A 273 9.55 8.97 22.44
C MET A 273 10.48 10.09 21.96
N LYS A 274 9.97 11.13 21.30
CA LYS A 274 10.76 12.30 20.89
C LYS A 274 11.41 12.99 22.08
N LEU A 275 10.67 13.13 23.19
CA LEU A 275 11.18 13.73 24.40
C LEU A 275 12.24 12.84 25.06
N PHE A 276 11.99 11.53 25.15
CA PHE A 276 12.96 10.56 25.66
C PHE A 276 14.26 10.54 24.86
N VAL A 277 14.17 10.49 23.52
CA VAL A 277 15.34 10.54 22.63
C VAL A 277 16.07 11.87 22.78
N LYS A 278 15.36 12.99 22.94
CA LYS A 278 15.99 14.29 23.18
C LYS A 278 16.76 14.32 24.50
N ASP A 279 16.23 13.70 25.54
CA ASP A 279 16.81 13.67 26.89
C ASP A 279 18.02 12.73 26.98
N ARG A 280 17.88 11.49 26.49
CA ARG A 280 18.85 10.41 26.69
C ARG A 280 19.77 10.14 25.50
N PHE A 281 19.40 10.62 24.31
CA PHE A 281 20.02 10.28 23.03
C PHE A 281 20.14 11.51 22.10
N SER A 282 20.48 12.67 22.67
CA SER A 282 20.46 13.97 21.99
C SER A 282 21.30 13.98 20.69
N ASP A 283 22.43 13.28 20.68
CA ASP A 283 23.37 13.20 19.56
C ASP A 283 22.81 12.45 18.33
N ILE A 284 21.89 11.50 18.55
CA ILE A 284 21.34 10.65 17.48
C ILE A 284 19.92 11.02 17.07
N ARG A 285 19.28 12.00 17.74
CA ARG A 285 17.89 12.42 17.47
C ARG A 285 17.59 12.67 16.00
N LYS A 286 18.51 13.29 15.24
CA LYS A 286 18.30 13.61 13.81
C LYS A 286 18.30 12.37 12.90
N ARG A 287 18.84 11.25 13.38
CA ARG A 287 18.95 9.97 12.67
C ARG A 287 17.68 9.12 12.80
N ILE A 288 16.89 9.35 13.85
CA ILE A 288 15.61 8.70 14.08
C ILE A 288 14.51 9.52 13.40
N LYS A 289 13.63 8.82 12.69
CA LYS A 289 12.45 9.38 12.04
C LYS A 289 11.21 8.74 12.62
N PHE A 290 10.10 9.46 12.52
CA PHE A 290 8.80 9.04 12.99
C PHE A 290 7.78 9.23 11.86
N ASP A 291 6.80 8.35 11.82
CA ASP A 291 5.71 8.36 10.84
C ASP A 291 4.47 7.71 11.48
N SER A 292 4.16 8.10 12.72
CA SER A 292 3.07 7.49 13.48
C SER A 292 1.71 7.91 12.90
N GLU A 293 0.72 7.04 13.05
CA GLU A 293 -0.68 7.30 12.77
C GLU A 293 -1.50 7.10 14.05
N ALA A 294 -2.76 7.54 14.08
CA ALA A 294 -3.61 7.39 15.27
C ALA A 294 -3.67 5.92 15.78
N GLY A 295 -3.66 4.94 14.86
CA GLY A 295 -3.70 3.52 15.18
C GLY A 295 -2.33 2.85 15.39
N MET A 296 -1.21 3.54 15.18
CA MET A 296 0.12 2.92 15.22
C MET A 296 1.20 3.95 15.57
N PHE A 297 1.95 3.69 16.63
CA PHE A 297 3.24 4.36 16.85
C PHE A 297 4.28 3.77 15.89
N TYR A 298 5.07 4.62 15.24
CA TYR A 298 6.07 4.18 14.28
C TYR A 298 7.33 5.04 14.32
N MET A 299 8.47 4.42 14.63
CA MET A 299 9.80 5.04 14.51
C MET A 299 10.76 4.19 13.69
N TYR A 300 11.67 4.82 12.96
CA TYR A 300 12.61 4.10 12.10
C TYR A 300 13.95 4.82 11.94
N CYS A 301 14.98 4.04 11.62
CA CYS A 301 16.27 4.56 11.18
C CYS A 301 17.04 3.53 10.33
N SER A 302 18.26 3.87 9.92
CA SER A 302 19.11 2.97 9.10
C SER A 302 20.09 2.11 9.90
N ASP A 303 20.14 2.31 11.20
CA ASP A 303 21.10 1.70 12.13
C ASP A 303 20.35 0.84 13.14
N GLY A 304 20.34 -0.48 12.90
CA GLY A 304 19.55 -1.42 13.68
C GLY A 304 19.99 -1.47 15.14
N ASP A 305 21.30 -1.52 15.38
CA ASP A 305 21.86 -1.63 16.73
C ASP A 305 21.53 -0.38 17.56
N MET A 306 21.63 0.80 16.93
CA MET A 306 21.23 2.06 17.56
C MET A 306 19.74 2.08 17.92
N LEU A 307 18.87 1.61 17.01
CA LEU A 307 17.43 1.59 17.26
C LEU A 307 17.05 0.58 18.35
N GLN A 308 17.72 -0.58 18.38
CA GLN A 308 17.58 -1.58 19.44
C GLN A 308 17.97 -1.01 20.80
N GLU A 309 19.10 -0.28 20.88
CA GLU A 309 19.52 0.35 22.13
C GLU A 309 18.47 1.36 22.64
N VAL A 310 17.98 2.23 21.75
CA VAL A 310 16.97 3.24 22.13
C VAL A 310 15.71 2.58 22.66
N ILE A 311 15.16 1.57 21.96
CA ILE A 311 13.92 0.92 22.41
C ILE A 311 14.13 0.10 23.68
N SER A 312 15.27 -0.58 23.85
CA SER A 312 15.57 -1.27 25.10
C SER A 312 15.63 -0.30 26.28
N ARG A 313 16.31 0.84 26.14
CA ARG A 313 16.36 1.87 27.20
C ARG A 313 15.01 2.50 27.47
N PHE A 314 14.20 2.70 26.43
CA PHE A 314 12.86 3.24 26.58
C PHE A 314 11.95 2.26 27.36
N VAL A 315 12.01 0.97 27.04
CA VAL A 315 11.24 -0.06 27.74
C VAL A 315 11.73 -0.28 29.17
N GLU A 316 13.04 -0.17 29.43
CA GLU A 316 13.60 -0.14 30.79
C GLU A 316 13.01 1.03 31.60
N GLU A 317 13.02 2.24 31.04
CA GLU A 317 12.48 3.44 31.68
C GLU A 317 10.97 3.31 31.90
N LEU A 318 10.23 2.80 30.92
CA LEU A 318 8.81 2.50 31.04
C LEU A 318 8.51 1.56 32.20
N LYS A 319 9.25 0.46 32.33
CA LYS A 319 9.08 -0.50 33.42
C LYS A 319 9.46 0.08 34.77
N ALA A 320 10.45 0.97 34.82
CA ALA A 320 10.96 1.56 36.06
C ALA A 320 10.08 2.70 36.59
N THR A 321 9.61 3.59 35.71
CA THR A 321 8.97 4.87 36.12
C THR A 321 7.57 5.05 35.55
N GLY A 322 7.11 4.18 34.66
CA GLY A 322 5.86 4.37 33.92
C GLY A 322 5.90 5.60 33.00
N LEU A 323 7.10 6.11 32.66
CA LEU A 323 7.31 7.33 31.86
C LEU A 323 6.67 8.60 32.45
N LYS A 324 6.36 8.60 33.75
CA LYS A 324 5.58 9.66 34.40
C LYS A 324 6.14 11.06 34.13
N GLU A 325 7.45 11.25 34.29
CA GLU A 325 8.11 12.54 34.06
C GLU A 325 8.04 13.02 32.60
N TYR A 326 8.02 12.10 31.64
CA TYR A 326 7.92 12.45 30.23
C TYR A 326 6.50 12.85 29.86
N VAL A 327 5.52 12.08 30.33
CA VAL A 327 4.09 12.38 30.14
C VAL A 327 3.72 13.72 30.81
N GLU A 328 4.27 14.03 31.99
CA GLU A 328 4.04 15.32 32.67
C GLU A 328 4.51 16.52 31.84
N LYS A 329 5.65 16.40 31.17
CA LYS A 329 6.29 17.49 30.41
C LYS A 329 5.62 17.81 29.06
N ILE A 330 4.72 16.95 28.58
CA ILE A 330 4.06 17.12 27.28
C ILE A 330 2.70 17.78 27.46
N ASP A 331 2.42 18.78 26.64
CA ASP A 331 1.10 19.40 26.51
C ASP A 331 0.33 18.73 25.36
N PHE A 332 -0.51 17.75 25.70
CA PHE A 332 -1.23 16.93 24.73
C PHE A 332 -2.40 17.65 24.07
N GLU A 333 -2.87 18.80 24.61
CA GLU A 333 -3.95 19.59 23.99
C GLU A 333 -3.52 20.26 22.68
N THR A 334 -2.22 20.28 22.39
CA THR A 334 -1.63 20.94 21.21
C THR A 334 -1.32 19.99 20.05
N LEU A 335 -1.58 18.69 20.23
CA LEU A 335 -1.49 17.65 19.20
C LEU A 335 -2.77 17.58 18.38
#